data_AF-A0A0G1A6B9-F1
#
_entry.id   AF-A0A0G1A6B9-F1
#
_cell.length_a   1.000
_cell.length_b   1.000
_cell.length_c   1.000
_cell.angle_alpha   90.00
_cell.angle_beta   90.00
_cell.angle_gamma   90.00
#
_symmetry.space_group_name_H-M   'P 1'
#
loop_
_entity.id
_entity.type
_entity.pdbx_description
1 polymer ?
#
loop_
_entity_poly.entity_id
_entity_poly.type
_entity_poly.pdbx_seq_one_letter_code
_entity_poly.pdbx_strand_id
1 'polypeptide(L)'
;MKTKKVLLVFSHPDDESFGPGGTIALWAKRGHELHLVCATKGEIGNNHTNDKTELIREKELKKAAEILGIKKVNFLGYKDGHISNCHIPQLAQKISAKINHFKPHVIMTFNLNGVSGHLDHVAVANATTSAN
;
A
#
# COMPACT_ATOMS: atom_id res chain seq x y z
N MET A 1 -5.27 16.05 -20.40
CA MET A 1 -4.82 14.63 -20.22
C MET A 1 -6.01 13.81 -19.76
N LYS A 2 -6.15 12.55 -20.22
CA LYS A 2 -7.23 11.66 -19.78
C LYS A 2 -7.00 11.26 -18.31
N THR A 3 -8.00 11.41 -17.45
CA THR A 3 -7.95 10.94 -16.06
C THR A 3 -7.66 9.44 -16.01
N LYS A 4 -6.70 9.05 -15.17
CA LYS A 4 -6.33 7.66 -14.93
C LYS A 4 -6.71 7.27 -13.51
N LYS A 5 -7.04 6.00 -13.34
CA LYS A 5 -7.19 5.33 -12.05
C LYS A 5 -5.87 4.66 -11.70
N VAL A 6 -5.32 4.94 -10.53
CA VAL A 6 -4.03 4.41 -10.08
C VAL A 6 -4.23 3.69 -8.76
N LEU A 7 -3.79 2.43 -8.71
CA LEU A 7 -3.79 1.63 -7.48
C LEU A 7 -2.36 1.58 -6.94
N LEU A 8 -2.19 2.09 -5.73
CA LEU A 8 -0.96 2.00 -4.95
C LEU A 8 -1.07 0.77 -4.05
N VAL A 9 -0.06 -0.10 -4.04
CA VAL A 9 -0.04 -1.32 -3.22
C VAL A 9 1.27 -1.39 -2.45
N PHE A 10 1.18 -1.15 -1.13
CA PHE A 10 2.33 -1.09 -0.22
C PHE A 10 2.11 -1.90 1.05
N SER A 11 3.18 -2.09 1.83
CA SER A 11 3.19 -3.00 2.97
C SER A 11 2.77 -2.30 4.26
N HIS A 12 3.31 -1.10 4.51
CA HIS A 12 3.22 -0.40 5.79
C HIS A 12 2.72 1.05 5.65
N PRO A 13 2.12 1.61 6.73
CA PRO A 13 1.77 3.02 6.82
C PRO A 13 2.98 3.97 6.80
N ASP A 14 3.35 4.52 5.64
CA ASP A 14 4.43 5.50 5.38
C ASP A 14 5.12 5.23 4.03
N ASP A 15 5.07 3.99 3.55
CA ASP A 15 5.65 3.58 2.27
C ASP A 15 5.18 4.43 1.08
N GLU A 16 3.92 4.87 1.09
CA GLU A 16 3.36 5.74 0.05
C GLU A 16 3.95 7.15 0.09
N SER A 17 4.36 7.60 1.28
CA SER A 17 4.92 8.93 1.51
C SER A 17 6.44 8.94 1.28
N PHE A 18 7.17 7.95 1.79
CA PHE A 18 8.63 7.94 1.85
C PHE A 18 9.28 7.83 0.46
N GLY A 19 8.82 6.87 -0.36
CA GLY A 19 9.38 6.66 -1.69
C GLY A 19 8.68 7.50 -2.77
N PRO A 20 7.40 7.23 -3.07
CA PRO A 20 6.71 7.79 -4.22
C PRO A 20 5.88 9.05 -3.93
N GLY A 21 5.96 9.64 -2.74
CA GLY A 21 5.08 10.73 -2.30
C GLY A 21 5.00 11.91 -3.28
N GLY A 22 6.14 12.34 -3.83
CA GLY A 22 6.17 13.41 -4.84
C GLY A 22 5.45 13.05 -6.14
N THR A 23 5.59 11.80 -6.60
CA THR A 23 4.89 11.28 -7.80
C THR A 23 3.39 11.16 -7.55
N ILE A 24 3.00 10.67 -6.39
CA ILE A 24 1.59 10.54 -5.99
C ILE A 24 0.93 11.92 -5.95
N ALA A 25 1.55 12.89 -5.27
CA ALA A 25 1.04 14.26 -5.21
C ALA A 25 0.94 14.90 -6.61
N LEU A 26 1.91 14.64 -7.49
CA LEU A 26 1.87 15.10 -8.88
C LEU A 26 0.71 14.47 -9.67
N TRP A 27 0.45 13.17 -9.49
CA TRP A 27 -0.67 12.49 -10.13
C TRP A 27 -2.02 12.98 -9.62
N ALA A 28 -2.14 13.23 -8.31
CA ALA A 28 -3.34 13.84 -7.73
C ALA A 28 -3.58 15.24 -8.30
N LYS A 29 -2.53 16.09 -8.39
CA LYS A 29 -2.60 17.43 -9.00
C LYS A 29 -3.00 17.39 -10.48
N ARG A 30 -2.68 16.30 -11.19
CA ARG A 30 -3.10 16.05 -12.58
C ARG A 30 -4.51 15.48 -12.70
N GLY A 31 -5.25 15.36 -11.60
CA GLY A 31 -6.64 14.91 -11.57
C GLY A 31 -6.80 13.39 -11.72
N HIS A 32 -5.77 12.59 -11.43
CA HIS A 32 -5.89 11.13 -11.39
C HIS A 32 -6.60 10.66 -10.12
N GLU A 33 -7.36 9.57 -10.22
CA GLU A 33 -8.05 8.95 -9.09
C GLU A 33 -7.11 7.92 -8.47
N LEU A 34 -6.62 8.20 -7.26
CA LEU A 34 -5.61 7.39 -6.58
C LEU A 34 -6.24 6.64 -5.40
N HIS A 35 -6.10 5.32 -5.38
CA HIS A 35 -6.47 4.47 -4.24
C HIS A 35 -5.23 3.77 -3.69
N LEU A 36 -5.18 3.60 -2.38
CA LEU A 36 -4.14 2.88 -1.67
C LEU A 36 -4.69 1.57 -1.09
N VAL A 37 -3.92 0.52 -1.27
CA VAL A 37 -4.00 -0.76 -0.55
C VAL A 37 -2.74 -0.88 0.30
N CYS A 38 -2.92 -0.96 1.60
CA CYS A 38 -1.87 -1.18 2.57
C CYS A 38 -2.04 -2.58 3.18
N ALA A 39 -0.99 -3.39 3.17
CA ALA A 39 -1.10 -4.78 3.62
C ALA A 39 -1.34 -4.87 5.13
N THR A 40 -0.66 -4.02 5.89
CA THR A 40 -0.61 -4.05 7.37
C THR A 40 -1.02 -2.71 7.98
N LYS A 41 -1.12 -2.65 9.32
CA LYS A 41 -1.29 -1.38 10.04
C LYS A 41 -0.02 -0.90 10.74
N GLY A 42 1.12 -1.54 10.48
CA GLY A 42 2.40 -1.10 10.99
C GLY A 42 2.59 -1.31 12.50
N GLU A 43 2.01 -2.38 13.04
CA GLU A 43 1.93 -2.71 14.46
C GLU A 43 3.29 -2.68 15.18
N ILE A 44 4.39 -2.98 14.47
CA ILE A 44 5.73 -3.15 15.06
C ILE A 44 6.57 -1.86 14.94
N GLY A 45 6.08 -0.83 14.26
CA GLY A 45 6.83 0.42 14.04
C GLY A 45 7.18 1.15 15.34
N ASN A 46 8.49 1.32 15.59
CA ASN A 46 9.27 2.14 16.55
C ASN A 46 8.74 2.52 17.96
N ASN A 47 7.46 2.37 18.26
CA ASN A 47 6.84 2.63 19.55
C ASN A 47 6.30 1.33 20.11
N HIS A 48 7.20 0.43 20.54
CA HIS A 48 6.88 -0.83 21.22
C HIS A 48 6.21 -0.66 22.59
N THR A 49 5.84 0.57 22.96
CA THR A 49 5.38 0.95 24.30
C THR A 49 3.87 1.21 24.37
N ASN A 50 3.16 1.23 23.24
CA ASN A 50 1.72 1.52 23.21
C ASN A 50 0.93 0.36 22.62
N ASP A 51 -0.05 -0.13 23.37
CA ASP A 51 -1.01 -1.18 22.96
C ASP A 51 -1.93 -0.77 21.79
N LYS A 52 -1.66 0.36 21.11
CA LYS A 52 -2.52 0.97 20.08
C LYS A 52 -1.74 1.56 18.90
N THR A 53 -0.51 1.14 18.67
CA THR A 53 0.35 1.67 17.59
C THR A 53 -0.31 1.58 16.22
N GLU A 54 -1.05 0.51 15.94
CA GLU A 54 -1.80 0.32 14.71
C GLU A 54 -2.92 1.35 14.49
N LEU A 55 -3.59 1.77 15.57
CA LEU A 55 -4.64 2.79 15.50
C LEU A 55 -4.05 4.19 15.27
N ILE A 56 -2.86 4.44 15.81
CA ILE A 56 -2.14 5.70 15.60
C ILE A 56 -1.67 5.76 14.15
N ARG A 57 -0.95 4.74 13.68
CA ARG A 57 -0.44 4.67 12.29
C ARG A 57 -1.54 4.63 11.25
N GLU A 58 -2.69 4.00 11.55
CA GLU A 58 -3.86 4.07 10.67
C GLU A 58 -4.36 5.51 10.50
N LYS A 59 -4.40 6.31 11.58
CA LYS A 59 -4.80 7.72 11.52
C LYS A 59 -3.77 8.56 10.77
N GLU A 60 -2.49 8.32 11.03
CA GLU A 60 -1.38 9.00 10.34
C GLU A 60 -1.44 8.74 8.84
N LEU A 61 -1.61 7.49 8.42
CA LEU A 61 -1.74 7.13 7.00
C LEU A 61 -2.93 7.80 6.34
N LYS A 62 -4.10 7.82 7.00
CA LYS A 62 -5.28 8.48 6.45
C LYS A 62 -5.05 9.99 6.25
N LYS A 63 -4.35 10.63 7.19
CA LYS A 63 -4.00 12.05 7.10
C LYS A 63 -2.96 12.31 5.99
N ALA A 64 -1.94 11.46 5.89
CA ALA A 64 -0.96 11.53 4.81
C ALA A 64 -1.63 11.32 3.44
N ALA A 65 -2.53 10.35 3.34
CA ALA A 65 -3.32 10.07 2.14
C ALA A 65 -4.17 11.27 1.72
N GLU A 66 -4.82 11.97 2.66
CA GLU A 66 -5.57 13.20 2.38
C GLU A 66 -4.67 14.28 1.77
N ILE A 67 -3.50 14.53 2.37
CA ILE A 67 -2.51 15.51 1.90
C ILE A 67 -2.00 15.14 0.50
N LEU A 68 -1.72 13.87 0.25
CA LEU A 68 -1.24 13.35 -1.04
C LEU A 68 -2.34 13.27 -2.11
N GLY A 69 -3.60 13.54 -1.76
CA GLY A 69 -4.74 13.46 -2.67
C GLY A 69 -5.20 12.03 -3.00
N ILE A 70 -4.84 11.05 -2.16
CA ILE A 70 -5.33 9.67 -2.24
C ILE A 70 -6.78 9.64 -1.74
N LYS A 71 -7.70 9.15 -2.58
CA LYS A 71 -9.15 9.19 -2.30
C LYS A 71 -9.63 8.11 -1.35
N LYS A 72 -8.95 6.96 -1.29
CA LYS A 72 -9.35 5.83 -0.47
C LYS A 72 -8.15 5.00 -0.04
N VAL A 73 -8.11 4.65 1.24
CA VAL A 73 -7.14 3.73 1.83
C VAL A 73 -7.86 2.44 2.23
N ASN A 74 -7.30 1.28 1.88
CA ASN A 74 -7.81 -0.04 2.22
C ASN A 74 -6.72 -0.85 2.90
N PHE A 75 -7.01 -1.39 4.09
CA PHE A 75 -6.13 -2.33 4.77
C PHE A 75 -6.48 -3.77 4.43
N LEU A 76 -5.49 -4.64 4.24
CA LEU A 76 -5.71 -6.07 3.95
C LEU A 76 -5.74 -6.96 5.20
N GLY A 77 -5.35 -6.40 6.36
CA GLY A 77 -5.44 -7.04 7.67
C GLY A 77 -4.32 -8.05 7.95
N TYR A 78 -3.17 -7.92 7.30
CA TYR A 78 -1.99 -8.68 7.68
C TYR A 78 -1.26 -8.00 8.83
N LYS A 79 -0.56 -8.79 9.64
CA LYS A 79 0.25 -8.28 10.75
C LYS A 79 1.63 -7.87 10.22
N ASP A 80 2.08 -6.69 10.59
CA ASP A 80 3.42 -6.17 10.30
C ASP A 80 4.52 -7.17 10.70
N GLY A 81 5.51 -7.36 9.84
CA GLY A 81 6.66 -8.25 10.01
C GLY A 81 6.37 -9.74 9.78
N HIS A 82 5.14 -10.10 9.42
CA HIS A 82 4.71 -11.49 9.33
C HIS A 82 4.24 -11.93 7.93
N ILE A 83 4.41 -11.09 6.90
CA ILE A 83 4.06 -11.47 5.53
C ILE A 83 5.22 -12.23 4.89
N SER A 84 5.14 -13.55 4.96
CA SER A 84 6.09 -14.47 4.32
C SER A 84 5.58 -15.04 2.98
N ASN A 85 6.44 -15.79 2.29
CA ASN A 85 6.14 -16.39 0.98
C ASN A 85 4.88 -17.26 0.93
N CYS A 86 4.50 -17.91 2.04
CA CYS A 86 3.29 -18.74 2.08
C CYS A 86 1.99 -17.91 1.95
N HIS A 87 2.04 -16.61 2.25
CA HIS A 87 0.89 -15.71 2.14
C HIS A 87 0.69 -15.17 0.72
N ILE A 88 1.70 -15.27 -0.16
CA ILE A 88 1.67 -14.67 -1.50
C ILE A 88 0.41 -15.05 -2.30
N PRO A 89 -0.03 -16.34 -2.37
CA PRO A 89 -1.23 -16.70 -3.13
C PRO A 89 -2.50 -16.02 -2.60
N GLN A 90 -2.68 -16.00 -1.28
CA GLN A 90 -3.85 -15.37 -0.65
C GLN A 90 -3.81 -13.84 -0.77
N LEU A 91 -2.62 -13.26 -0.62
CA LEU A 91 -2.39 -11.83 -0.77
C LEU A 91 -2.68 -11.38 -2.22
N ALA A 92 -2.20 -12.15 -3.21
CA ALA A 92 -2.49 -11.92 -4.62
C ALA A 92 -3.99 -11.96 -4.90
N GLN A 93 -4.72 -12.94 -4.35
CA GLN A 93 -6.18 -13.02 -4.51
C GLN A 93 -6.89 -11.78 -3.93
N LYS A 94 -6.48 -11.30 -2.74
CA LYS A 94 -7.03 -10.08 -2.14
C LYS A 94 -6.72 -8.84 -3.00
N ILE A 95 -5.52 -8.75 -3.56
CA ILE A 95 -5.10 -7.66 -4.46
C ILE A 95 -5.88 -7.73 -5.77
N SER A 96 -6.01 -8.89 -6.41
CA SER A 96 -6.84 -9.14 -7.60
C SER A 96 -8.29 -8.69 -7.37
N ALA A 97 -8.87 -8.95 -6.20
CA ALA A 97 -10.22 -8.46 -5.89
C ALA A 97 -10.29 -6.93 -5.89
N LYS A 98 -9.25 -6.24 -5.37
CA LYS A 98 -9.16 -4.76 -5.42
C LYS A 98 -8.94 -4.25 -6.85
N ILE A 99 -8.10 -4.92 -7.64
CA ILE A 99 -7.88 -4.61 -9.06
C ILE A 99 -9.19 -4.74 -9.84
N ASN A 100 -9.90 -5.86 -9.69
CA ASN A 100 -11.16 -6.13 -10.40
C ASN A 100 -12.28 -5.14 -10.02
N HIS A 101 -12.33 -4.73 -8.75
CA HIS A 101 -13.30 -3.73 -8.29
C HIS A 101 -12.97 -2.32 -8.79
N PHE A 102 -11.71 -1.91 -8.71
CA PHE A 102 -11.30 -0.53 -9.02
C PHE A 102 -11.01 -0.29 -10.51
N LYS A 103 -10.62 -1.34 -11.23
CA LYS A 103 -10.15 -1.34 -12.64
C LYS A 103 -9.08 -0.27 -12.88
N PRO A 104 -7.93 -0.34 -12.17
CA PRO A 104 -6.85 0.62 -12.34
C PRO A 104 -6.25 0.55 -13.74
N HIS A 105 -5.77 1.68 -14.23
CA HIS A 105 -4.97 1.75 -15.45
C HIS A 105 -3.47 1.58 -15.17
N VAL A 106 -3.07 1.89 -13.94
CA VAL A 106 -1.69 1.83 -13.46
C VAL A 106 -1.72 1.23 -12.05
N ILE A 107 -0.80 0.31 -11.80
CA ILE A 107 -0.53 -0.24 -10.47
C ILE A 107 0.90 0.17 -10.12
N MET A 108 1.10 0.68 -8.90
CA MET A 108 2.41 1.02 -8.36
C MET A 108 2.64 0.19 -7.09
N THR A 109 3.81 -0.43 -7.01
CA THR A 109 4.28 -1.21 -5.86
C THR A 109 5.81 -1.20 -5.85
N PHE A 110 6.43 -1.97 -4.95
CA PHE A 110 7.89 -2.09 -4.87
C PHE A 110 8.48 -2.84 -6.07
N ASN A 111 9.81 -2.77 -6.22
CA ASN A 111 10.50 -3.76 -7.04
C ASN A 111 10.43 -5.15 -6.37
N LEU A 112 10.73 -6.22 -7.11
CA LEU A 112 10.60 -7.60 -6.62
C LEU A 112 11.46 -7.92 -5.39
N ASN A 113 12.52 -7.16 -5.14
CA ASN A 113 13.38 -7.30 -3.97
C ASN A 113 12.95 -6.39 -2.79
N GLY A 114 11.80 -5.73 -2.87
CA GLY A 114 11.21 -4.96 -1.76
C GLY A 114 11.95 -3.66 -1.40
N VAL A 115 12.80 -3.15 -2.30
CA VAL A 115 13.69 -1.97 -2.18
C VAL A 115 14.77 -2.14 -1.13
N SER A 116 14.40 -2.32 0.14
CA SER A 116 15.29 -2.51 1.29
C SER A 116 15.61 -3.99 1.59
N GLY A 117 14.89 -4.92 0.96
CA GLY A 117 14.96 -6.35 1.30
C GLY A 117 14.03 -6.76 2.46
N HIS A 118 13.18 -5.86 2.96
CA HIS A 118 12.18 -6.21 3.98
C HIS A 118 11.23 -7.28 3.43
N LEU A 119 11.02 -8.36 4.19
CA LEU A 119 10.26 -9.53 3.72
C LEU A 119 8.82 -9.18 3.33
N ASP A 120 8.15 -8.32 4.11
CA ASP A 120 6.81 -7.87 3.75
C ASP A 120 6.77 -7.12 2.41
N HIS A 121 7.80 -6.32 2.09
CA HIS A 121 7.87 -5.59 0.82
C HIS A 121 8.07 -6.56 -0.35
N VAL A 122 8.96 -7.54 -0.17
CA VAL A 122 9.19 -8.62 -1.15
C VAL A 122 7.89 -9.39 -1.39
N ALA A 123 7.19 -9.79 -0.33
CA ALA A 123 5.95 -10.54 -0.45
C ALA A 123 4.84 -9.73 -1.14
N VAL A 124 4.67 -8.45 -0.78
CA VAL A 124 3.70 -7.55 -1.42
C VAL A 124 4.04 -7.32 -2.90
N ALA A 125 5.32 -7.14 -3.25
CA ALA A 125 5.75 -6.97 -4.64
C ALA A 125 5.42 -8.20 -5.49
N ASN A 126 5.77 -9.39 -4.99
CA ASN A 126 5.53 -10.66 -5.69
C ASN A 126 4.03 -10.97 -5.79
N ALA A 127 3.26 -10.72 -4.73
CA ALA A 127 1.81 -10.90 -4.72
C ALA A 127 1.11 -9.94 -5.68
N THR A 128 1.53 -8.67 -5.72
CA THR A 128 0.98 -7.68 -6.65
C THR A 128 1.29 -8.06 -8.10
N THR A 129 2.50 -8.56 -8.37
CA THR A 129 2.91 -9.03 -9.71
C THR A 129 2.11 -10.26 -10.15
N SER A 130 1.74 -11.12 -9.20
CA SER A 130 0.97 -12.34 -9.46
C SER A 130 -0.55 -12.11 -9.47
N ALA A 131 -1.01 -10.89 -9.18
CA ALA A 131 -2.43 -10.57 -9.13
C ALA A 131 -2.97 -10.31 -10.55
N ASN A 132 -3.74 -11.28 -11.07
CA ASN A 132 -4.44 -11.18 -12.35
C ASN A 132 -5.84 -10.59 -12.19
#